data_AF-A0AAW4VZB6-F1
#
_entry.id   AF-A0AAW4VZB6-F1
#
_cell.length_a   1.000
_cell.length_b   1.000
_cell.length_c   1.000
_cell.angle_alpha   90.00
_cell.angle_beta   90.00
_cell.angle_gamma   90.00
#
_symmetry.space_group_name_H-M   'P 1'
#
loop_
_entity.id
_entity.type
_entity.pdbx_description
1 polymer ?
#
loop_
_entity_poly.entity_id
_entity_poly.type
_entity_poly.pdbx_seq_one_letter_code
_entity_poly.pdbx_strand_id
1 'polypeptide(L)' 'MSEVIVVGGGAAGMIAAICSAGEGNRVTLLEKNEKLG' A
#
# COMPACT_ATOMS: atom_id res chain seq x y z
N MET A 1 8.02 4.05 -13.69
CA MET A 1 7.91 3.00 -12.66
C MET A 1 8.64 3.49 -11.43
N SER A 2 7.91 3.81 -10.37
CA SER A 2 8.46 4.30 -9.11
C SER A 2 8.37 3.23 -8.04
N GLU A 3 9.24 3.30 -7.03
CA GLU A 3 9.10 2.51 -5.80
C GLU A 3 8.30 3.32 -4.77
N VAL A 4 7.24 2.71 -4.24
CA VAL A 4 6.30 3.37 -3.31
C VAL A 4 6.18 2.51 -2.05
N ILE A 5 6.38 3.14 -0.90
CA ILE A 5 6.12 2.50 0.41
C ILE A 5 4.86 3.13 0.99
N VAL A 6 3.89 2.29 1.32
CA VAL A 6 2.67 2.69 2.04
C VAL A 6 2.76 2.15 3.46
N VAL A 7 2.57 3.01 4.46
CA VAL A 7 2.61 2.65 5.88
C VAL A 7 1.20 2.79 6.46
N GLY A 8 0.65 1.69 6.96
CA GLY A 8 -0.72 1.54 7.46
C GLY A 8 -1.61 0.75 6.49
N GLY A 9 -2.16 -0.36 6.96
CA GLY A 9 -3.00 -1.33 6.25
C GLY A 9 -4.50 -1.16 6.49
N GLY A 10 -4.94 0.01 6.98
CA GLY A 10 -6.35 0.36 7.04
C GLY A 10 -6.94 0.68 5.65
N ALA A 11 -8.23 1.02 5.59
CA ALA A 11 -8.93 1.24 4.32
C ALA A 11 -8.23 2.24 3.38
N ALA A 12 -7.75 3.37 3.92
CA ALA A 12 -7.06 4.40 3.13
C ALA A 12 -5.72 3.90 2.57
N GLY A 13 -4.92 3.19 3.39
CA GLY A 13 -3.62 2.69 2.97
C GLY A 13 -3.72 1.58 1.93
N MET A 14 -4.69 0.68 2.08
CA MET A 14 -4.96 -0.32 1.04
C MET A 14 -5.40 0.31 -0.29
N ILE A 15 -6.29 1.31 -0.27
CA ILE A 15 -6.69 2.02 -1.49
C ILE A 15 -5.49 2.72 -2.14
N ALA A 16 -4.65 3.40 -1.35
CA ALA A 16 -3.44 4.05 -1.87
C ALA A 16 -2.48 3.05 -2.51
N ALA A 17 -2.26 1.90 -1.87
CA ALA A 17 -1.41 0.84 -2.39
C ALA A 17 -1.96 0.25 -3.70
N ILE A 18 -3.27 -0.03 -3.75
CA ILE A 18 -3.94 -0.58 -4.94
C ILE A 18 -3.88 0.41 -6.10
N CYS A 19 -4.22 1.69 -5.87
CA CYS A 19 -4.16 2.72 -6.91
C CYS A 19 -2.76 2.87 -7.47
N SER A 20 -1.74 2.99 -6.60
CA SER A 20 -0.35 3.10 -7.04
C SER A 20 0.14 1.86 -7.80
N ALA A 21 -0.25 0.66 -7.37
CA ALA A 21 0.08 -0.57 -8.09
C ALA A 21 -0.62 -0.64 -9.46
N GLY A 22 -1.87 -0.17 -9.55
CA GLY A 22 -2.63 -0.06 -10.80
C GLY A 22 -1.99 0.88 -11.83
N GLU A 23 -1.24 1.89 -11.39
CA GLU A 23 -0.44 2.77 -12.24
C GLU A 23 0.93 2.18 -12.65
N GLY A 24 1.23 0.94 -12.24
CA GLY A 24 2.48 0.25 -12.59
C GLY A 24 3.67 0.59 -11.70
N ASN A 25 3.44 1.14 -10.50
CA ASN A 25 4.48 1.34 -9.49
C ASN A 25 4.75 0.06 -8.70
N ARG A 26 5.99 -0.10 -8.22
CA ARG A 26 6.36 -1.19 -7.32
C ARG A 26 6.03 -0.78 -5.89
N VAL A 27 5.00 -1.38 -5.33
CA VAL A 27 4.45 -0.99 -4.02
C VAL A 27 4.83 -1.98 -2.93
N THR A 28 5.27 -1.48 -1.78
CA THR A 28 5.41 -2.24 -0.53
C THR A 28 4.48 -1.64 0.52
N LEU A 29 3.52 -2.43 1.02
CA LEU A 29 2.62 -2.03 2.10
C LEU A 29 3.14 -2.59 3.43
N LEU A 30 3.30 -1.74 4.43
CA LEU A 30 3.73 -2.09 5.79
C LEU A 30 2.58 -1.82 6.77
N GLU A 31 2.14 -2.85 7.49
CA GLU A 31 1.19 -2.74 8.59
C GLU A 31 1.85 -3.22 9.88
N LYS A 32 1.62 -2.48 10.98
CA LYS A 32 2.17 -2.82 12.29
C LYS A 32 1.53 -4.09 12.85
N ASN A 33 0.24 -4.25 12.63
CA ASN A 33 -0.54 -5.39 13.10
C ASN A 33 -0.38 -6.58 12.15
N GLU A 34 -0.63 -7.78 12.66
CA GLU A 34 -0.61 -9.01 11.85
C GLU A 34 -1.76 -9.08 10.84
N LYS A 35 -2.76 -8.20 10.95
CA LYS A 35 -3.94 -8.15 10.10
C LYS A 35 -4.11 -6.76 9.50
N LEU A 36 -4.66 -6.73 8.30
CA LEU A 36 -5.16 -5.52 7.65
C LEU A 36 -6.53 -5.15 8.22
N GLY A 37 -6.92 -3.88 8.04
CA GLY A 37 -8.14 -3.31 8.59
C GLY A 37 -7.94 -2.76 9.99
#